data_AF-A0A6P5FVE0-F1
#
_entry.id   AF-A0A6P5FVE0-F1
#
_cell.length_a   1.000
_cell.length_b   1.000
_cell.length_c   1.000
_cell.angle_alpha   90.00
_cell.angle_beta   90.00
_cell.angle_gamma   90.00
#
_symmetry.space_group_name_H-M   'P 1'
#
loop_
_entity.id
_entity.type
_entity.pdbx_description
1 polymer ?
#
loop_
_entity_poly.entity_id
_entity_poly.type
_entity_poly.pdbx_seq_one_letter_code
_entity_poly.pdbx_strand_id
1 'polypeptide(L)'
;MRTVRAMAHNKLNVLHWHLSDAQAFPLSLPSEPNLARRGAYPTPFPATYSPRDVRRVLRFALSFAVRVVPEIDAPGHTGSWAGAYPDIVTCANKFWLPPGGPPLAAEPGTGQLNPLNPETYRVVRNVFRDVAALFPDPYIHAGADEVNAACWDDDPAVRRFIAAGGTHDQLLEIFVNATRPFIADTLNRTVVYWEDVLLGPNIKVGAAALPPETTVLQTWNNGPTNTKRLTAAGYRVIVSSWEFYYLDCGHGGWVGNDSRYDWQDSDEPGHPFNYAGGNGGSWCAPFKTWQRIYDYDILHGLTDEEAGRVLGGEVALWSEQADGTVLDGRLWPRAAAMAEALWSGNRDETGKKRYAEATDRLNEWRHRMVQRGIRAEPIQPLWCVLHPGMCNLVQ
;
A
#
# COMPACT_ATOMS: atom_id res chain seq x y z
N MET A 1 -12.56 0.51 -12.72
CA MET A 1 -14.02 0.40 -13.00
C MET A 1 -14.63 -0.93 -12.55
N ARG A 2 -14.17 -2.09 -13.07
CA ARG A 2 -14.72 -3.40 -12.67
C ARG A 2 -14.56 -3.66 -11.16
N THR A 3 -13.39 -3.33 -10.62
CA THR A 3 -13.12 -3.32 -9.17
C THR A 3 -14.14 -2.49 -8.38
N VAL A 4 -14.43 -1.26 -8.82
CA VAL A 4 -15.40 -0.37 -8.15
C VAL A 4 -16.80 -0.99 -8.08
N ARG A 5 -17.26 -1.68 -9.12
CA ARG A 5 -18.54 -2.41 -9.05
C ARG A 5 -18.51 -3.52 -8.01
N ALA A 6 -17.43 -4.29 -7.99
CA ALA A 6 -17.25 -5.37 -7.01
C ALA A 6 -17.15 -4.82 -5.57
N MET A 7 -16.50 -3.68 -5.37
CA MET A 7 -16.49 -2.97 -4.08
C MET A 7 -17.91 -2.60 -3.64
N ALA A 8 -18.71 -2.01 -4.53
CA ALA A 8 -20.09 -1.64 -4.23
C ALA A 8 -20.96 -2.86 -3.88
N HIS A 9 -20.79 -3.97 -4.60
CA HIS A 9 -21.48 -5.23 -4.28
C HIS A 9 -21.16 -5.72 -2.86
N ASN A 10 -19.96 -5.41 -2.37
CA ASN A 10 -19.44 -5.80 -1.06
C ASN A 10 -19.55 -4.68 -0.01
N LYS A 11 -20.14 -3.52 -0.34
CA LYS A 11 -20.23 -2.34 0.53
C LYS A 11 -18.89 -1.75 0.99
N LEU A 12 -17.81 -2.03 0.25
CA LEU A 12 -16.55 -1.30 0.38
C LEU A 12 -16.71 0.10 -0.21
N ASN A 13 -16.25 1.13 0.49
CA ASN A 13 -16.55 2.53 0.18
C ASN A 13 -15.31 3.39 -0.12
N VAL A 14 -14.09 2.86 -0.06
CA VAL A 14 -12.85 3.58 -0.39
C VAL A 14 -12.02 2.78 -1.38
N LEU A 15 -11.73 3.39 -2.52
CA LEU A 15 -10.66 2.97 -3.43
C LEU A 15 -9.46 3.87 -3.15
N HIS A 16 -8.54 3.39 -2.33
CA HIS A 16 -7.22 3.98 -2.25
C HIS A 16 -6.46 3.67 -3.54
N TRP A 17 -5.97 4.71 -4.20
CA TRP A 17 -5.30 4.59 -5.49
C TRP A 17 -3.86 5.09 -5.37
N HIS A 18 -2.94 4.13 -5.19
CA HIS A 18 -1.50 4.30 -5.36
C HIS A 18 -1.19 4.64 -6.82
N LEU A 19 -0.98 5.93 -7.11
CA LEU A 19 -0.96 6.45 -8.47
C LEU A 19 0.43 6.45 -9.10
N SER A 20 1.51 6.48 -8.32
CA SER A 20 2.88 6.53 -8.81
C SER A 20 3.84 5.89 -7.81
N ASP A 21 4.84 5.20 -8.33
CA ASP A 21 5.94 4.60 -7.59
C ASP A 21 7.25 4.84 -8.35
N ALA A 22 8.37 4.30 -7.88
CA ALA A 22 9.67 4.45 -8.48
C ALA A 22 9.77 3.80 -9.86
N GLN A 23 8.95 2.79 -10.16
CA GLN A 23 8.94 2.15 -11.49
C GLN A 23 8.15 2.95 -12.53
N ALA A 24 7.11 3.70 -12.12
CA ALA A 24 6.35 4.52 -13.05
C ALA A 24 5.59 5.70 -12.43
N PHE A 25 5.49 6.78 -13.20
CA PHE A 25 4.60 7.92 -12.97
C PHE A 25 3.54 8.01 -14.08
N PRO A 26 2.38 7.33 -13.96
CA PRO A 26 1.36 7.30 -15.01
C PRO A 26 0.39 8.50 -15.00
N LEU A 27 0.28 9.27 -13.93
CA LEU A 27 -0.72 10.33 -13.82
C LEU A 27 -0.34 11.59 -14.62
N SER A 28 -1.14 12.00 -15.60
CA SER A 28 -0.88 13.24 -16.34
C SER A 28 -1.37 14.47 -15.55
N LEU A 29 -0.42 15.32 -15.17
CA LEU A 29 -0.64 16.53 -14.39
C LEU A 29 -0.40 17.80 -15.25
N PRO A 30 -1.35 18.74 -15.32
CA PRO A 30 -1.19 19.96 -16.14
C PRO A 30 0.02 20.82 -15.78
N SER A 31 0.33 20.96 -14.49
CA SER A 31 1.44 21.78 -13.99
C SER A 31 2.79 21.06 -14.14
N GLU A 32 2.80 19.72 -14.14
CA GLU A 32 4.01 18.90 -14.23
C GLU A 32 3.90 17.78 -15.29
N PRO A 33 3.61 18.13 -16.56
CA PRO A 33 3.24 17.13 -17.57
C PRO A 33 4.42 16.24 -18.03
N ASN A 34 5.65 16.65 -17.73
CA ASN A 34 6.84 15.85 -18.02
C ASN A 34 6.96 14.61 -17.13
N LEU A 35 6.40 14.62 -15.91
CA LEU A 35 6.40 13.45 -15.02
C LEU A 35 5.77 12.24 -15.72
N ALA A 36 4.55 12.40 -16.27
CA ALA A 36 3.92 11.34 -17.04
C ALA A 36 4.61 11.03 -18.37
N ARG A 37 5.05 12.07 -19.11
CA ARG A 37 5.67 11.87 -20.44
C ARG A 37 6.98 11.09 -20.39
N ARG A 38 7.70 11.14 -19.25
CA ARG A 38 9.04 10.56 -19.11
C ARG A 38 9.14 9.48 -18.03
N GLY A 39 8.18 9.44 -17.11
CA GLY A 39 8.12 8.46 -16.03
C GLY A 39 7.08 7.37 -16.22
N ALA A 40 6.14 7.47 -17.18
CA ALA A 40 5.21 6.37 -17.45
C ALA A 40 5.86 5.24 -18.27
N TYR A 41 5.31 4.03 -18.19
CA TYR A 41 5.73 2.94 -19.08
C TYR A 41 5.52 3.31 -20.56
N PRO A 42 6.48 3.00 -21.45
CA PRO A 42 6.40 3.36 -22.85
C PRO A 42 5.39 2.50 -23.62
N THR A 43 4.93 3.02 -24.76
CA THR A 43 4.19 2.21 -25.75
C THR A 43 5.00 0.98 -26.17
N PRO A 44 4.36 -0.19 -26.42
CA PRO A 44 2.93 -0.43 -26.60
C PRO A 44 2.15 -0.73 -25.31
N PHE A 45 2.71 -0.41 -24.13
CA PHE A 45 2.04 -0.57 -22.83
C PHE A 45 1.50 0.80 -22.38
N PRO A 46 0.38 1.32 -22.96
CA PRO A 46 -0.08 2.66 -22.65
C PRO A 46 -0.49 2.77 -21.18
N ALA A 47 0.33 3.40 -20.36
CA ALA A 47 0.10 3.51 -18.92
C ALA A 47 0.07 4.98 -18.49
N THR A 48 -0.76 5.81 -19.11
CA THR A 48 -1.05 7.14 -18.56
C THR A 48 -2.52 7.32 -18.25
N TYR A 49 -2.82 7.93 -17.11
CA TYR A 49 -4.15 8.40 -16.74
C TYR A 49 -4.25 9.90 -16.99
N SER A 50 -5.02 10.30 -18.00
CA SER A 50 -5.29 11.73 -18.22
C SER A 50 -6.25 12.28 -17.18
N PRO A 51 -6.33 13.61 -16.98
CA PRO A 51 -7.38 14.21 -16.16
C PRO A 51 -8.81 13.79 -16.58
N ARG A 52 -9.02 13.47 -17.85
CA ARG A 52 -10.31 12.94 -18.34
C ARG A 52 -10.56 11.52 -17.84
N ASP A 53 -9.54 10.66 -17.85
CA ASP A 53 -9.64 9.28 -17.36
C ASP A 53 -9.90 9.24 -15.86
N VAL A 54 -9.17 10.05 -15.10
CA VAL A 54 -9.39 10.22 -13.66
C VAL A 54 -10.83 10.68 -13.38
N ARG A 55 -11.29 11.76 -14.02
CA ARG A 55 -12.69 12.22 -13.86
C ARG A 55 -13.72 11.16 -14.23
N ARG A 56 -13.42 10.31 -15.22
CA ARG A 56 -14.29 9.17 -15.57
C ARG A 56 -14.36 8.17 -14.42
N VAL A 57 -13.21 7.78 -13.84
CA VAL A 57 -13.13 6.89 -12.67
C VAL A 57 -13.88 7.48 -11.48
N LEU A 58 -13.63 8.75 -11.14
CA LEU A 58 -14.28 9.43 -10.02
C LEU A 58 -15.80 9.46 -10.15
N ARG A 59 -16.33 9.85 -11.33
CA ARG A 59 -17.79 9.85 -11.57
C ARG A 59 -18.39 8.47 -11.47
N PHE A 60 -17.70 7.46 -12.00
CA PHE A 60 -18.14 6.09 -11.91
C PHE A 60 -18.15 5.60 -10.46
N ALA A 61 -17.09 5.85 -9.70
CA ALA A 61 -17.01 5.47 -8.30
C ALA A 61 -18.08 6.16 -7.44
N LEU A 62 -18.31 7.45 -7.67
CA LEU A 62 -19.37 8.21 -7.01
C LEU A 62 -20.76 7.61 -7.25
N SER A 63 -21.05 7.12 -8.47
CA SER A 63 -22.34 6.45 -8.77
C SER A 63 -22.58 5.17 -7.98
N PHE A 64 -21.53 4.63 -7.35
CA PHE A 64 -21.56 3.47 -6.46
C PHE A 64 -21.26 3.82 -4.99
N ALA A 65 -21.25 5.11 -4.65
CA ALA A 65 -20.86 5.61 -3.32
C ALA A 65 -19.47 5.13 -2.87
N VAL A 66 -18.56 4.92 -3.82
CA VAL A 66 -17.15 4.60 -3.57
C VAL A 66 -16.34 5.89 -3.69
N ARG A 67 -15.70 6.27 -2.58
CA ARG A 67 -14.70 7.34 -2.52
C ARG A 67 -13.42 6.89 -3.23
N VAL A 68 -12.69 7.83 -3.80
CA VAL A 68 -11.37 7.56 -4.39
C VAL A 68 -10.37 8.48 -3.72
N VAL A 69 -9.47 7.88 -2.95
CA VAL A 69 -8.42 8.60 -2.22
C VAL A 69 -7.13 8.44 -3.01
N PRO A 70 -6.54 9.52 -3.53
CA PRO A 70 -5.29 9.43 -4.28
C PRO A 70 -4.10 9.28 -3.34
N GLU A 71 -3.10 8.55 -3.79
CA GLU A 71 -1.77 8.51 -3.19
C GLU A 71 -0.71 8.95 -4.19
N ILE A 72 0.14 9.87 -3.74
CA ILE A 72 1.44 10.14 -4.34
C ILE A 72 2.46 9.90 -3.23
N ASP A 73 3.11 8.75 -3.28
CA ASP A 73 4.11 8.40 -2.30
C ASP A 73 5.40 9.21 -2.52
N ALA A 74 5.84 9.88 -1.44
CA ALA A 74 7.06 10.66 -1.39
C ALA A 74 7.49 10.87 0.08
N PRO A 75 8.80 10.96 0.38
CA PRO A 75 9.92 11.08 -0.54
C PRO A 75 10.51 9.74 -1.00
N GLY A 76 10.05 8.61 -0.43
CA GLY A 76 10.30 7.25 -0.93
C GLY A 76 9.79 7.06 -2.36
N HIS A 77 9.98 5.88 -2.93
CA HIS A 77 9.24 5.42 -4.13
C HIS A 77 9.12 6.42 -5.30
N THR A 78 10.19 7.18 -5.59
CA THR A 78 10.13 8.33 -6.55
C THR A 78 11.16 8.24 -7.67
N GLY A 79 11.77 7.08 -7.90
CA GLY A 79 12.72 6.83 -9.00
C GLY A 79 12.22 7.28 -10.39
N SER A 80 10.95 7.07 -10.70
CA SER A 80 10.33 7.43 -11.98
C SER A 80 10.32 8.93 -12.25
N TRP A 81 10.41 9.76 -11.20
CA TRP A 81 10.46 11.21 -11.31
C TRP A 81 11.75 11.70 -11.97
N ALA A 82 12.84 10.92 -11.85
CA ALA A 82 14.13 11.26 -12.43
C ALA A 82 14.10 11.35 -13.96
N GLY A 83 13.11 10.72 -14.61
CA GLY A 83 12.89 10.88 -16.05
C GLY A 83 12.60 12.33 -16.44
N ALA A 84 11.89 13.08 -15.59
CA ALA A 84 11.56 14.49 -15.81
C ALA A 84 12.48 15.45 -15.05
N TYR A 85 12.84 15.08 -13.82
CA TYR A 85 13.59 15.91 -12.88
C TYR A 85 14.74 15.10 -12.27
N PRO A 86 15.81 14.81 -13.03
CA PRO A 86 16.91 13.99 -12.52
C PRO A 86 17.62 14.63 -11.31
N ASP A 87 17.68 15.96 -11.24
CA ASP A 87 18.43 16.69 -10.21
C ASP A 87 17.76 16.69 -8.83
N ILE A 88 16.48 16.31 -8.73
CA ILE A 88 15.75 16.26 -7.45
C ILE A 88 15.65 14.84 -6.88
N VAL A 89 16.15 13.82 -7.59
CA VAL A 89 16.05 12.41 -7.16
C VAL A 89 17.45 11.87 -6.88
N THR A 90 17.68 11.40 -5.66
CA THR A 90 18.92 10.72 -5.26
C THR A 90 18.89 9.27 -5.71
N CYS A 91 20.06 8.66 -5.94
CA CYS A 91 20.25 7.25 -6.28
C CYS A 91 19.44 6.70 -7.47
N ALA A 92 18.78 7.53 -8.28
CA ALA A 92 17.94 7.08 -9.38
C ALA A 92 18.72 6.26 -10.42
N ASN A 93 18.06 5.25 -10.99
CA ASN A 93 18.62 4.36 -12.02
C ASN A 93 19.89 3.60 -11.58
N LYS A 94 20.13 3.46 -10.27
CA LYS A 94 21.22 2.64 -9.73
C LYS A 94 20.77 1.22 -9.46
N PHE A 95 21.72 0.30 -9.46
CA PHE A 95 21.45 -1.05 -9.00
C PHE A 95 21.09 -1.03 -7.51
N TRP A 96 19.93 -1.58 -7.17
CA TRP A 96 19.32 -1.49 -5.84
C TRP A 96 20.11 -2.22 -4.74
N LEU A 97 20.87 -3.25 -5.08
CA LEU A 97 21.67 -4.05 -4.14
C LEU A 97 23.16 -4.08 -4.52
N PRO A 98 23.90 -2.97 -4.39
CA PRO A 98 25.28 -2.88 -4.85
C PRO A 98 26.20 -3.89 -4.11
N PRO A 99 27.12 -4.58 -4.81
CA PRO A 99 28.08 -5.48 -4.17
C PRO A 99 28.96 -4.75 -3.14
N GLY A 100 28.99 -5.25 -1.91
CA GLY A 100 29.81 -4.69 -0.83
C GLY A 100 29.29 -3.37 -0.23
N GLY A 101 28.08 -2.94 -0.59
CA GLY A 101 27.40 -1.78 0.00
C GLY A 101 26.02 -2.13 0.58
N PRO A 102 25.41 -1.20 1.32
CA PRO A 102 24.02 -1.36 1.77
C PRO A 102 23.05 -1.31 0.58
N PRO A 103 21.86 -1.94 0.69
CA PRO A 103 20.79 -1.77 -0.28
C PRO A 103 20.37 -0.31 -0.39
N LEU A 104 20.17 0.18 -1.61
CA LEU A 104 19.70 1.54 -1.91
C LEU A 104 18.17 1.64 -1.92
N ALA A 105 17.46 0.51 -1.98
CA ALA A 105 16.00 0.42 -1.91
C ALA A 105 15.61 -0.98 -1.40
N ALA A 106 14.36 -1.15 -0.97
CA ALA A 106 13.82 -2.47 -0.62
C ALA A 106 13.64 -3.36 -1.86
N GLU A 107 13.46 -2.75 -3.04
CA GLU A 107 13.22 -3.42 -4.31
C GLU A 107 13.85 -2.72 -5.53
N PRO A 108 13.95 -3.39 -6.70
CA PRO A 108 14.41 -2.76 -7.93
C PRO A 108 13.56 -1.58 -8.39
N GLY A 109 14.24 -0.48 -8.74
CA GLY A 109 13.61 0.81 -9.08
C GLY A 109 14.09 1.89 -8.12
N THR A 110 15.39 2.06 -7.97
CA THR A 110 15.94 3.01 -6.99
C THR A 110 15.52 4.46 -7.28
N GLY A 111 15.27 5.22 -6.23
CA GLY A 111 15.21 6.68 -6.27
C GLY A 111 14.33 7.30 -5.19
N GLN A 112 14.83 8.36 -4.56
CA GLN A 112 14.13 9.12 -3.52
C GLN A 112 14.29 10.62 -3.76
N LEU A 113 13.26 11.41 -3.45
CA LEU A 113 13.36 12.86 -3.55
C LEU A 113 14.41 13.40 -2.57
N ASN A 114 15.22 14.36 -3.04
CA ASN A 114 16.26 15.03 -2.26
C ASN A 114 15.64 16.16 -1.41
N PRO A 115 15.59 16.05 -0.07
CA PRO A 115 15.01 17.09 0.79
C PRO A 115 15.87 18.36 0.88
N LEU A 116 17.14 18.32 0.48
CA LEU A 116 18.02 19.49 0.48
C LEU A 116 17.95 20.30 -0.81
N ASN A 117 17.29 19.78 -1.86
CA ASN A 117 17.13 20.51 -3.12
C ASN A 117 15.84 21.37 -3.10
N PRO A 118 15.93 22.71 -3.18
CA PRO A 118 14.74 23.58 -3.18
C PRO A 118 13.76 23.30 -4.32
N GLU A 119 14.24 22.82 -5.47
CA GLU A 119 13.41 22.50 -6.64
C GLU A 119 12.46 21.32 -6.37
N THR A 120 12.83 20.40 -5.47
CA THR A 120 11.97 19.32 -4.97
C THR A 120 10.62 19.87 -4.54
N TYR A 121 10.62 20.94 -3.75
CA TYR A 121 9.39 21.51 -3.20
C TYR A 121 8.56 22.27 -4.22
N ARG A 122 9.18 22.84 -5.28
CA ARG A 122 8.43 23.46 -6.38
C ARG A 122 7.61 22.39 -7.11
N VAL A 123 8.25 21.28 -7.47
CA VAL A 123 7.60 20.18 -8.20
C VAL A 123 6.56 19.49 -7.33
N VAL A 124 6.91 19.11 -6.09
CA VAL A 124 5.97 18.41 -5.17
C VAL A 124 4.74 19.25 -4.86
N ARG A 125 4.87 20.57 -4.65
CA ARG A 125 3.71 21.45 -4.44
C ARG A 125 2.83 21.55 -5.68
N ASN A 126 3.41 21.57 -6.87
CA ASN A 126 2.65 21.56 -8.11
C ASN A 126 1.89 20.23 -8.28
N VAL A 127 2.53 19.10 -7.98
CA VAL A 127 1.90 17.77 -7.99
C VAL A 127 0.71 17.71 -7.04
N PHE A 128 0.90 18.03 -5.76
CA PHE A 128 -0.20 17.98 -4.80
C PHE A 128 -1.32 18.99 -5.09
N ARG A 129 -1.00 20.16 -5.67
CA ARG A 129 -2.02 21.12 -6.12
C ARG A 129 -2.90 20.53 -7.22
N ASP A 130 -2.30 19.93 -8.24
CA ASP A 130 -3.05 19.32 -9.33
C ASP A 130 -3.85 18.09 -8.85
N VAL A 131 -3.26 17.26 -7.97
CA VAL A 131 -3.95 16.12 -7.35
C VAL A 131 -5.14 16.59 -6.52
N ALA A 132 -4.98 17.57 -5.64
CA ALA A 132 -6.08 18.11 -4.82
C ALA A 132 -7.20 18.76 -5.67
N ALA A 133 -6.85 19.29 -6.85
CA ALA A 133 -7.83 19.82 -7.80
C ALA A 133 -8.55 18.71 -8.59
N LEU A 134 -7.89 17.59 -8.86
CA LEU A 134 -8.47 16.45 -9.58
C LEU A 134 -9.33 15.55 -8.69
N PHE A 135 -8.92 15.36 -7.44
CA PHE A 135 -9.55 14.44 -6.48
C PHE A 135 -10.27 15.23 -5.37
N PRO A 136 -11.61 15.15 -5.31
CA PRO A 136 -12.40 15.96 -4.38
C PRO A 136 -12.50 15.37 -2.96
N ASP A 137 -11.96 14.17 -2.72
CA ASP A 137 -11.99 13.55 -1.40
C ASP A 137 -11.21 14.41 -0.38
N PRO A 138 -11.66 14.52 0.88
CA PRO A 138 -10.98 15.32 1.89
C PRO A 138 -9.61 14.74 2.30
N TYR A 139 -9.29 13.50 1.92
CA TYR A 139 -8.02 12.86 2.22
C TYR A 139 -7.10 12.84 1.00
N ILE A 140 -5.80 12.99 1.24
CA ILE A 140 -4.73 12.70 0.29
C ILE A 140 -3.70 11.85 1.03
N HIS A 141 -3.34 10.70 0.46
CA HIS A 141 -2.23 9.90 0.96
C HIS A 141 -0.93 10.45 0.36
N ALA A 142 0.05 10.71 1.21
CA ALA A 142 1.35 11.26 0.85
C ALA A 142 2.48 10.24 1.05
N GLY A 143 2.14 8.99 1.40
CA GLY A 143 3.03 7.84 1.47
C GLY A 143 4.03 7.92 2.62
N ALA A 144 5.32 8.14 2.28
CA ALA A 144 6.47 8.26 3.18
C ALA A 144 6.89 6.95 3.87
N ASP A 145 6.65 5.81 3.23
CA ASP A 145 7.22 4.52 3.60
C ASP A 145 8.63 4.29 3.03
N GLU A 146 9.31 3.35 3.68
CA GLU A 146 10.57 2.73 3.25
C GLU A 146 11.71 3.69 2.83
N VAL A 147 11.73 4.90 3.40
CA VAL A 147 12.82 5.86 3.15
C VAL A 147 14.17 5.26 3.55
N ASN A 148 15.09 5.21 2.59
CA ASN A 148 16.39 4.55 2.69
C ASN A 148 17.53 5.57 2.82
N ALA A 149 18.32 5.43 3.89
CA ALA A 149 19.46 6.30 4.18
C ALA A 149 20.56 6.21 3.10
N ALA A 150 20.86 5.00 2.62
CA ALA A 150 21.91 4.77 1.64
C ALA A 150 21.59 5.40 0.28
N CYS A 151 20.31 5.46 -0.11
CA CYS A 151 19.89 6.20 -1.30
C CYS A 151 20.19 7.69 -1.17
N TRP A 152 19.90 8.29 -0.02
CA TRP A 152 20.19 9.71 0.20
C TRP A 152 21.69 9.99 0.31
N ASP A 153 22.46 9.10 0.95
CA ASP A 153 23.92 9.23 1.08
C ASP A 153 24.68 9.13 -0.26
N ASP A 154 24.00 8.69 -1.31
CA ASP A 154 24.51 8.76 -2.67
C ASP A 154 24.72 10.23 -3.14
N ASP A 155 23.93 11.16 -2.60
CA ASP A 155 23.99 12.58 -2.95
C ASP A 155 25.11 13.33 -2.18
N PRO A 156 25.99 14.07 -2.87
CA PRO A 156 27.06 14.83 -2.21
C PRO A 156 26.58 15.90 -1.23
N ALA A 157 25.43 16.53 -1.46
CA ALA A 157 24.86 17.53 -0.56
C ALA A 157 24.36 16.89 0.73
N VAL A 158 23.71 15.73 0.64
CA VAL A 158 23.30 14.95 1.80
C VAL A 158 24.53 14.54 2.63
N ARG A 159 25.57 13.98 1.99
CA ARG A 159 26.79 13.61 2.74
C ARG A 159 27.43 14.79 3.46
N ARG A 160 27.41 16.00 2.87
CA ARG A 160 27.89 17.22 3.55
C ARG A 160 27.00 17.60 4.74
N PHE A 161 25.68 17.47 4.60
CA PHE A 161 24.73 17.73 5.68
C PHE A 161 24.94 16.78 6.87
N ILE A 162 25.08 15.47 6.60
CA ILE A 162 25.38 14.47 7.63
C ILE A 162 26.74 14.72 8.27
N ALA A 163 27.78 15.02 7.47
CA ALA A 163 29.12 15.34 7.98
C ALA A 163 29.15 16.61 8.86
N ALA A 164 28.19 17.52 8.68
CA ALA A 164 28.02 18.72 9.50
C ALA A 164 27.21 18.46 10.80
N GLY A 165 26.86 17.21 11.10
CA GLY A 165 26.10 16.81 12.29
C GLY A 165 24.59 16.68 12.09
N GLY A 166 24.11 16.78 10.84
CA GLY A 166 22.72 16.48 10.50
C GLY A 166 22.41 14.99 10.56
N THR A 167 21.13 14.62 10.60
CA THR A 167 20.66 13.22 10.58
C THR A 167 19.68 12.94 9.46
N HIS A 168 19.49 11.66 9.08
CA HIS A 168 18.47 11.29 8.11
C HIS A 168 17.04 11.53 8.63
N ASP A 169 16.79 11.41 9.93
CA ASP A 169 15.52 11.83 10.56
C ASP A 169 15.22 13.31 10.28
N GLN A 170 16.23 14.19 10.41
CA GLN A 170 16.08 15.61 10.10
C GLN A 170 15.81 15.86 8.61
N LEU A 171 16.37 15.05 7.70
CA LEU A 171 16.06 15.15 6.27
C LEU A 171 14.60 14.83 5.97
N LEU A 172 14.06 13.76 6.58
CA LEU A 172 12.64 13.43 6.45
C LEU A 172 11.77 14.52 7.09
N GLU A 173 12.16 15.03 8.25
CA GLU A 173 11.44 16.11 8.94
C GLU A 173 11.42 17.40 8.10
N ILE A 174 12.53 17.76 7.45
CA ILE A 174 12.60 18.88 6.49
C ILE A 174 11.59 18.67 5.35
N PHE A 175 11.51 17.47 4.79
CA PHE A 175 10.54 17.14 3.75
C PHE A 175 9.09 17.25 4.24
N VAL A 176 8.76 16.59 5.36
CA VAL A 176 7.39 16.57 5.92
C VAL A 176 6.94 17.97 6.34
N ASN A 177 7.79 18.75 7.01
CA ASN A 177 7.47 20.13 7.41
C ASN A 177 7.25 21.07 6.23
N ALA A 178 7.82 20.77 5.05
CA ALA A 178 7.62 21.56 3.84
C ALA A 178 6.38 21.16 3.02
N THR A 179 5.91 19.91 3.14
CA THR A 179 4.83 19.33 2.33
C THR A 179 3.52 19.16 3.10
N ARG A 180 3.53 18.64 4.34
CA ARG A 180 2.32 18.42 5.14
C ARG A 180 1.53 19.70 5.37
N PRO A 181 2.11 20.84 5.82
CA PRO A 181 1.36 22.09 5.97
C PRO A 181 0.78 22.63 4.66
N PHE A 182 1.45 22.38 3.53
CA PHE A 182 0.90 22.75 2.23
C PHE A 182 -0.36 21.92 1.92
N ILE A 183 -0.32 20.60 2.09
CA ILE A 183 -1.49 19.74 1.84
C ILE A 183 -2.60 20.06 2.85
N ALA A 184 -2.25 20.16 4.13
CA ALA A 184 -3.24 20.32 5.19
C ALA A 184 -3.85 21.71 5.24
N ASP A 185 -3.01 22.74 5.30
CA ASP A 185 -3.45 24.09 5.64
C ASP A 185 -3.73 24.92 4.38
N THR A 186 -2.99 24.68 3.28
CA THR A 186 -3.20 25.40 2.00
C THR A 186 -4.23 24.71 1.11
N LEU A 187 -4.18 23.38 0.98
CA LEU A 187 -5.13 22.63 0.15
C LEU A 187 -6.37 22.19 0.93
N ASN A 188 -6.39 22.37 2.26
CA ASN A 188 -7.49 21.99 3.16
C ASN A 188 -7.84 20.50 3.02
N ARG A 189 -6.85 19.63 3.28
CA ARG A 189 -6.98 18.17 3.22
C ARG A 189 -6.44 17.51 4.48
N THR A 190 -6.99 16.36 4.87
CA THR A 190 -6.34 15.50 5.87
C THR A 190 -5.27 14.68 5.18
N VAL A 191 -4.05 14.69 5.70
CA VAL A 191 -2.93 13.94 5.13
C VAL A 191 -2.93 12.54 5.71
N VAL A 192 -2.78 11.54 4.85
CA VAL A 192 -2.54 10.15 5.26
C VAL A 192 -1.09 9.80 4.95
N TYR A 193 -0.42 9.14 5.87
CA TYR A 193 0.92 8.59 5.69
C TYR A 193 0.94 7.12 6.08
N TRP A 194 1.83 6.34 5.48
CA TRP A 194 2.22 5.06 6.03
C TRP A 194 2.90 5.27 7.39
N GLU A 195 2.78 4.28 8.27
CA GLU A 195 3.24 4.42 9.66
C GLU A 195 4.74 4.66 9.81
N ASP A 196 5.56 4.30 8.82
CA ASP A 196 7.02 4.46 8.78
C ASP A 196 7.46 5.89 9.07
N VAL A 197 6.68 6.88 8.63
CA VAL A 197 6.98 8.28 8.89
C VAL A 197 7.17 8.56 10.38
N LEU A 198 6.52 7.79 11.26
CA LEU A 198 6.61 7.92 12.72
C LEU A 198 7.25 6.70 13.40
N LEU A 199 7.01 5.48 12.90
CA LEU A 199 7.43 4.21 13.50
C LEU A 199 8.61 3.56 12.78
N GLY A 200 9.13 4.18 11.72
CA GLY A 200 10.24 3.68 10.93
C GLY A 200 11.45 3.30 11.79
N PRO A 201 12.04 2.11 11.56
CA PRO A 201 13.14 1.63 12.41
C PRO A 201 14.38 2.51 12.25
N ASN A 202 14.64 3.01 11.04
CA ASN A 202 15.87 3.72 10.69
C ASN A 202 15.68 5.23 10.52
N ILE A 203 14.64 5.64 9.79
CA ILE A 203 14.33 7.05 9.49
C ILE A 203 12.88 7.30 9.90
N LYS A 204 12.66 8.34 10.72
CA LYS A 204 11.33 8.77 11.17
C LYS A 204 11.35 10.23 11.59
N VAL A 205 10.17 10.84 11.71
CA VAL A 205 10.01 12.20 12.24
C VAL A 205 9.49 12.17 13.68
N GLY A 206 9.69 13.27 14.40
CA GLY A 206 9.07 13.46 15.70
C GLY A 206 7.57 13.70 15.59
N ALA A 207 6.79 13.30 16.60
CA ALA A 207 5.33 13.48 16.63
C ALA A 207 4.88 14.95 16.44
N ALA A 208 5.73 15.93 16.79
CA ALA A 208 5.45 17.35 16.58
C ALA A 208 5.30 17.73 15.09
N ALA A 209 5.97 17.02 14.18
CA ALA A 209 5.86 17.22 12.74
C ALA A 209 4.55 16.64 12.15
N LEU A 210 3.82 15.83 12.94
CA LEU A 210 2.62 15.11 12.52
C LEU A 210 1.43 15.38 13.46
N PRO A 211 0.83 16.58 13.48
CA PRO A 211 -0.33 16.85 14.34
C PRO A 211 -1.49 15.87 14.05
N PRO A 212 -1.99 15.10 15.05
CA PRO A 212 -3.04 14.10 14.87
C PRO A 212 -4.36 14.65 14.30
N GLU A 213 -4.65 15.93 14.51
CA GLU A 213 -5.86 16.61 14.02
C GLU A 213 -5.93 16.63 12.49
N THR A 214 -4.77 16.66 11.84
CA THR A 214 -4.64 16.79 10.38
C THR A 214 -3.93 15.60 9.73
N THR A 215 -3.60 14.58 10.53
CA THR A 215 -2.84 13.40 10.10
C THR A 215 -3.61 12.13 10.42
N VAL A 216 -3.62 11.19 9.49
CA VAL A 216 -4.03 9.79 9.68
C VAL A 216 -2.84 8.91 9.34
N LEU A 217 -2.68 7.81 10.06
CA LEU A 217 -1.61 6.85 9.80
C LEU A 217 -2.18 5.51 9.34
N GLN A 218 -1.61 4.95 8.27
CA GLN A 218 -1.96 3.63 7.76
C GLN A 218 -0.92 2.60 8.25
N THR A 219 -1.38 1.62 9.03
CA THR A 219 -0.50 0.59 9.60
C THR A 219 -0.34 -0.57 8.65
N TRP A 220 0.87 -1.14 8.56
CA TRP A 220 1.11 -2.34 7.76
C TRP A 220 2.05 -3.33 8.43
N ASN A 221 2.87 -2.92 9.40
CA ASN A 221 3.76 -3.79 10.16
C ASN A 221 3.25 -4.12 11.57
N ASN A 222 3.75 -5.23 12.13
CA ASN A 222 3.55 -5.66 13.52
C ASN A 222 2.08 -5.76 13.99
N GLY A 223 1.14 -5.98 13.06
CA GLY A 223 -0.26 -6.27 13.36
C GLY A 223 -0.92 -5.32 14.40
N PRO A 224 -1.65 -5.89 15.39
CA PRO A 224 -2.28 -5.13 16.46
C PRO A 224 -1.32 -4.26 17.30
N THR A 225 -0.03 -4.60 17.35
CA THR A 225 0.94 -3.89 18.20
C THR A 225 1.15 -2.47 17.71
N ASN A 226 1.39 -2.29 16.40
CA ASN A 226 1.56 -0.95 15.85
C ASN A 226 0.23 -0.18 15.84
N THR A 227 -0.87 -0.84 15.53
CA THR A 227 -2.22 -0.25 15.62
C THR A 227 -2.42 0.36 17.01
N LYS A 228 -2.16 -0.41 18.08
CA LYS A 228 -2.26 0.07 19.46
C LYS A 228 -1.33 1.26 19.74
N ARG A 229 -0.06 1.17 19.33
CA ARG A 229 0.92 2.23 19.54
C ARG A 229 0.45 3.57 18.97
N LEU A 230 -0.07 3.55 17.74
CA LEU A 230 -0.53 4.76 17.06
C LEU A 230 -1.81 5.32 17.66
N THR A 231 -2.79 4.46 17.97
CA THR A 231 -4.03 4.90 18.62
C THR A 231 -3.78 5.45 20.02
N ALA A 232 -2.86 4.84 20.79
CA ALA A 232 -2.45 5.31 22.11
C ALA A 232 -1.74 6.67 22.04
N ALA A 233 -1.01 6.93 20.94
CA ALA A 233 -0.39 8.22 20.65
C ALA A 233 -1.38 9.28 20.13
N GLY A 234 -2.69 8.96 20.05
CA GLY A 234 -3.74 9.91 19.70
C GLY A 234 -4.09 9.95 18.21
N TYR A 235 -3.44 9.16 17.35
CA TYR A 235 -3.67 9.19 15.91
C TYR A 235 -4.91 8.38 15.52
N ARG A 236 -5.60 8.88 14.50
CA ARG A 236 -6.56 8.08 13.74
C ARG A 236 -5.80 7.11 12.83
N VAL A 237 -6.27 5.87 12.75
CA VAL A 237 -5.55 4.77 12.08
C VAL A 237 -6.41 4.07 11.02
N ILE A 238 -5.80 3.74 9.88
CA ILE A 238 -6.32 2.78 8.89
C ILE A 238 -5.49 1.49 9.02
N VAL A 239 -6.14 0.35 9.26
CA VAL A 239 -5.44 -0.93 9.51
C VAL A 239 -5.22 -1.70 8.21
N SER A 240 -3.97 -1.94 7.84
CA SER A 240 -3.57 -2.68 6.62
C SER A 240 -2.47 -3.72 6.90
N SER A 241 -2.38 -4.23 8.13
CA SER A 241 -1.32 -5.14 8.57
C SER A 241 -1.06 -6.30 7.60
N TRP A 242 0.17 -6.40 7.10
CA TRP A 242 0.55 -7.33 6.03
C TRP A 242 0.33 -8.78 6.41
N GLU A 243 0.40 -9.13 7.72
CA GLU A 243 0.16 -10.48 8.22
C GLU A 243 -1.28 -10.97 7.97
N PHE A 244 -2.17 -10.06 7.62
CA PHE A 244 -3.60 -10.32 7.37
C PHE A 244 -4.10 -9.78 6.04
N TYR A 245 -3.75 -8.55 5.65
CA TYR A 245 -4.46 -7.77 4.63
C TYR A 245 -3.68 -7.51 3.33
N TYR A 246 -2.44 -7.97 3.19
CA TYR A 246 -1.71 -7.90 1.91
C TYR A 246 -2.13 -9.05 0.99
N LEU A 247 -2.65 -8.71 -0.19
CA LEU A 247 -3.24 -9.66 -1.15
C LEU A 247 -2.23 -10.18 -2.17
N ASP A 248 -1.09 -9.51 -2.31
CA ASP A 248 0.06 -9.83 -3.17
C ASP A 248 0.96 -10.95 -2.61
N CYS A 249 0.93 -11.19 -1.30
CA CYS A 249 1.78 -12.18 -0.65
C CYS A 249 1.59 -13.62 -1.17
N GLY A 250 2.68 -14.40 -1.14
CA GLY A 250 2.65 -15.84 -1.41
C GLY A 250 2.72 -16.22 -2.90
N HIS A 251 3.13 -15.29 -3.76
CA HIS A 251 3.39 -15.54 -5.19
C HIS A 251 4.89 -15.69 -5.53
N GLY A 252 5.71 -15.88 -4.50
CA GLY A 252 7.16 -15.93 -4.58
C GLY A 252 7.79 -14.56 -4.78
N GLY A 253 9.10 -14.54 -5.00
CA GLY A 253 9.83 -13.32 -5.37
C GLY A 253 9.76 -13.04 -6.88
N TRP A 254 9.67 -11.77 -7.26
CA TRP A 254 9.65 -11.34 -8.66
C TRP A 254 11.02 -10.91 -9.21
N VAL A 255 12.00 -10.74 -8.33
CA VAL A 255 13.38 -10.38 -8.69
C VAL A 255 14.01 -11.45 -9.58
N GLY A 256 14.77 -11.02 -10.59
CA GLY A 256 15.45 -11.91 -11.53
C GLY A 256 16.82 -12.38 -11.06
N ASN A 257 17.36 -13.42 -11.71
CA ASN A 257 18.68 -14.00 -11.43
C ASN A 257 18.87 -14.39 -9.95
N ASP A 258 17.93 -15.16 -9.42
CA ASP A 258 17.86 -15.51 -8.01
C ASP A 258 18.24 -16.98 -7.79
N SER A 259 19.46 -17.23 -7.31
CA SER A 259 19.98 -18.58 -7.06
C SER A 259 19.36 -19.26 -5.85
N ARG A 260 18.55 -18.55 -5.05
CA ARG A 260 17.85 -19.15 -3.89
C ARG A 260 16.87 -20.25 -4.33
N TYR A 261 16.40 -20.22 -5.58
CA TYR A 261 15.53 -21.26 -6.16
C TYR A 261 16.28 -22.50 -6.67
N ASP A 262 17.62 -22.47 -6.78
CA ASP A 262 18.42 -23.56 -7.38
C ASP A 262 18.86 -24.60 -6.33
N TRP A 263 17.91 -25.12 -5.57
CA TRP A 263 18.12 -26.17 -4.57
C TRP A 263 17.15 -27.34 -4.81
N GLN A 264 17.68 -28.50 -5.19
CA GLN A 264 16.87 -29.66 -5.62
C GLN A 264 16.48 -30.63 -4.51
N ASP A 265 17.31 -30.74 -3.46
CA ASP A 265 17.12 -31.75 -2.41
C ASP A 265 16.64 -31.15 -1.08
N SER A 266 17.10 -29.95 -0.72
CA SER A 266 16.78 -29.28 0.53
C SER A 266 17.17 -27.80 0.49
N ASP A 267 16.51 -26.98 1.32
CA ASP A 267 16.99 -25.62 1.60
C ASP A 267 18.31 -25.61 2.37
N GLU A 268 18.96 -24.45 2.39
CA GLU A 268 20.08 -24.19 3.29
C GLU A 268 19.66 -24.44 4.75
N PRO A 269 20.44 -25.21 5.54
CA PRO A 269 20.09 -25.50 6.93
C PRO A 269 19.81 -24.25 7.75
N GLY A 270 18.62 -24.17 8.34
CA GLY A 270 18.18 -23.04 9.16
C GLY A 270 17.53 -21.88 8.39
N HIS A 271 17.51 -21.95 7.06
CA HIS A 271 16.96 -20.91 6.18
C HIS A 271 15.92 -21.49 5.22
N PRO A 272 14.71 -21.86 5.70
CA PRO A 272 13.67 -22.40 4.84
C PRO A 272 13.26 -21.37 3.77
N PHE A 273 13.22 -21.80 2.51
CA PHE A 273 12.95 -20.96 1.35
C PHE A 273 12.06 -21.68 0.32
N ASN A 274 12.52 -22.79 -0.28
CA ASN A 274 11.82 -23.55 -1.32
C ASN A 274 10.87 -24.62 -0.76
N TYR A 275 11.18 -25.17 0.41
CA TYR A 275 10.44 -26.29 0.99
C TYR A 275 9.48 -25.83 2.09
N ALA A 276 8.85 -26.80 2.76
CA ALA A 276 7.84 -26.54 3.78
C ALA A 276 8.30 -25.53 4.85
N GLY A 277 7.51 -24.49 5.05
CA GLY A 277 7.80 -23.40 5.99
C GLY A 277 8.61 -22.25 5.39
N GLY A 278 9.08 -22.36 4.14
CA GLY A 278 9.75 -21.29 3.41
C GLY A 278 8.78 -20.25 2.84
N ASN A 279 9.31 -19.07 2.52
CA ASN A 279 8.55 -17.97 1.95
C ASN A 279 8.56 -17.92 0.41
N GLY A 280 9.37 -18.76 -0.23
CA GLY A 280 9.53 -18.82 -1.69
C GLY A 280 9.93 -17.49 -2.33
N GLY A 281 10.57 -16.58 -1.59
CA GLY A 281 10.97 -15.25 -2.07
C GLY A 281 9.93 -14.14 -1.89
N SER A 282 8.70 -14.45 -1.47
CA SER A 282 7.71 -13.42 -1.10
C SER A 282 7.93 -13.01 0.35
N TRP A 283 8.35 -11.77 0.60
CA TRP A 283 8.73 -11.32 1.94
C TRP A 283 7.58 -11.42 2.96
N CYS A 284 6.35 -11.20 2.51
CA CYS A 284 5.14 -11.24 3.32
C CYS A 284 4.39 -12.57 3.24
N ALA A 285 5.00 -13.65 2.73
CA ALA A 285 4.40 -14.99 2.68
C ALA A 285 3.89 -15.45 4.08
N PRO A 286 2.91 -16.37 4.15
CA PRO A 286 2.24 -17.06 3.04
C PRO A 286 1.16 -16.22 2.37
N PHE A 287 0.53 -16.77 1.33
CA PHE A 287 -0.71 -16.23 0.76
C PHE A 287 -1.78 -16.06 1.83
N LYS A 288 -2.40 -14.87 1.90
CA LYS A 288 -3.47 -14.60 2.87
C LYS A 288 -4.77 -15.16 2.33
N THR A 289 -5.23 -16.25 2.93
CA THR A 289 -6.53 -16.85 2.60
C THR A 289 -7.67 -15.94 3.03
N TRP A 290 -8.87 -16.17 2.48
CA TRP A 290 -10.06 -15.43 2.91
C TRP A 290 -10.34 -15.62 4.41
N GLN A 291 -10.02 -16.78 4.99
CA GLN A 291 -10.18 -17.06 6.42
C GLN A 291 -9.22 -16.19 7.25
N ARG A 292 -7.94 -16.11 6.84
CA ARG A 292 -6.94 -15.28 7.52
C ARG A 292 -7.37 -13.81 7.57
N ILE A 293 -7.94 -13.31 6.46
CA ILE A 293 -8.50 -11.96 6.35
C ILE A 293 -9.75 -11.81 7.24
N TYR A 294 -10.70 -12.74 7.14
CA TYR A 294 -11.97 -12.69 7.86
C TYR A 294 -11.80 -12.74 9.38
N ASP A 295 -10.85 -13.55 9.86
CA ASP A 295 -10.65 -13.79 11.29
C ASP A 295 -9.92 -12.66 11.99
N TYR A 296 -9.29 -11.74 11.24
CA TYR A 296 -8.59 -10.62 11.85
C TYR A 296 -9.57 -9.71 12.61
N ASP A 297 -9.22 -9.45 13.88
CA ASP A 297 -9.95 -8.54 14.75
C ASP A 297 -9.11 -7.26 14.85
N ILE A 298 -9.43 -6.27 14.02
CA ILE A 298 -8.61 -5.04 13.88
C ILE A 298 -8.60 -4.18 15.15
N LEU A 299 -9.50 -4.47 16.10
CA LEU A 299 -9.59 -3.79 17.40
C LEU A 299 -8.96 -4.62 18.54
N HIS A 300 -8.33 -5.75 18.22
CA HIS A 300 -7.76 -6.63 19.23
C HIS A 300 -6.72 -5.92 20.10
N GLY A 301 -6.93 -5.98 21.42
CA GLY A 301 -6.01 -5.41 22.41
C GLY A 301 -6.12 -3.90 22.61
N LEU A 302 -7.10 -3.24 21.97
CA LEU A 302 -7.39 -1.82 22.14
C LEU A 302 -8.40 -1.60 23.28
N THR A 303 -8.24 -0.49 23.99
CA THR A 303 -9.29 0.10 24.84
C THR A 303 -10.38 0.75 23.98
N ASP A 304 -11.54 1.08 24.55
CA ASP A 304 -12.62 1.74 23.82
C ASP A 304 -12.19 3.09 23.21
N GLU A 305 -11.33 3.83 23.90
CA GLU A 305 -10.80 5.12 23.42
C GLU A 305 -9.82 4.94 22.26
N GLU A 306 -8.95 3.92 22.33
CA GLU A 306 -8.05 3.55 21.24
C GLU A 306 -8.85 3.03 20.04
N ALA A 307 -9.84 2.17 20.27
CA ALA A 307 -10.72 1.62 19.23
C ALA A 307 -11.51 2.71 18.52
N GLY A 308 -11.95 3.76 19.23
CA GLY A 308 -12.60 4.93 18.65
C GLY A 308 -11.75 5.72 17.65
N ARG A 309 -10.44 5.48 17.59
CA ARG A 309 -9.51 6.10 16.63
C ARG A 309 -9.26 5.24 15.39
N VAL A 310 -9.70 3.98 15.37
CA VAL A 310 -9.58 3.13 14.19
C VAL A 310 -10.69 3.48 13.20
N LEU A 311 -10.30 3.99 12.02
CA LEU A 311 -11.24 4.44 10.97
C LEU A 311 -11.81 3.27 10.15
N GLY A 312 -11.11 2.14 10.14
CA GLY A 312 -11.43 0.97 9.36
C GLY A 312 -10.17 0.19 8.99
N GLY A 313 -10.29 -0.67 7.99
CA GLY A 313 -9.17 -1.42 7.43
C GLY A 313 -9.18 -1.43 5.91
N GLU A 314 -8.03 -1.71 5.35
CA GLU A 314 -7.81 -1.77 3.91
C GLU A 314 -7.00 -3.01 3.54
N VAL A 315 -7.46 -3.74 2.53
CA VAL A 315 -6.63 -4.76 1.89
C VAL A 315 -5.76 -4.10 0.83
N ALA A 316 -4.45 -4.29 0.93
CA ALA A 316 -3.49 -3.80 -0.05
C ALA A 316 -3.29 -4.86 -1.13
N LEU A 317 -3.24 -4.44 -2.39
CA LEU A 317 -2.74 -5.28 -3.49
C LEU A 317 -1.61 -4.51 -4.18
N TRP A 318 -0.40 -4.78 -3.74
CA TRP A 318 0.80 -4.34 -4.45
C TRP A 318 0.89 -5.06 -5.81
N SER A 319 1.52 -4.40 -6.77
CA SER A 319 1.32 -4.67 -8.20
C SER A 319 2.58 -5.08 -8.97
N GLU A 320 3.65 -5.47 -8.28
CA GLU A 320 4.88 -6.00 -8.88
C GLU A 320 4.59 -7.25 -9.72
N GLN A 321 3.62 -8.07 -9.28
CA GLN A 321 3.10 -9.23 -10.00
C GLN A 321 1.59 -9.15 -10.25
N ALA A 322 1.02 -7.94 -10.37
CA ALA A 322 -0.40 -7.75 -10.67
C ALA A 322 -0.66 -6.68 -11.73
N ASP A 323 -1.50 -7.04 -12.72
CA ASP A 323 -2.00 -6.13 -13.73
C ASP A 323 -3.49 -6.43 -14.05
N GLY A 324 -4.02 -5.86 -15.14
CA GLY A 324 -5.40 -6.10 -15.56
C GLY A 324 -5.77 -7.57 -15.85
N THR A 325 -4.80 -8.46 -16.00
CA THR A 325 -5.01 -9.90 -16.21
C THR A 325 -5.42 -10.60 -14.90
N VAL A 326 -4.71 -10.35 -13.81
CA VAL A 326 -4.89 -11.04 -12.52
C VAL A 326 -5.60 -10.22 -11.44
N LEU A 327 -5.79 -8.91 -11.64
CA LEU A 327 -6.40 -7.98 -10.66
C LEU A 327 -7.67 -8.54 -9.99
N ASP A 328 -8.59 -9.11 -10.77
CA ASP A 328 -9.85 -9.64 -10.24
C ASP A 328 -9.64 -10.85 -9.32
N GLY A 329 -8.77 -11.78 -9.72
CA GLY A 329 -8.51 -13.00 -8.95
C GLY A 329 -7.76 -12.69 -7.66
N ARG A 330 -6.81 -11.76 -7.73
CA ARG A 330 -6.09 -11.26 -6.55
C ARG A 330 -7.03 -10.61 -5.54
N LEU A 331 -7.94 -9.74 -5.98
CA LEU A 331 -8.85 -9.04 -5.08
C LEU A 331 -9.98 -9.94 -4.55
N TRP A 332 -10.59 -10.75 -5.41
CA TRP A 332 -11.88 -11.39 -5.12
C TRP A 332 -11.80 -12.91 -5.11
N PRO A 333 -12.40 -13.58 -4.12
CA PRO A 333 -13.35 -13.05 -3.13
C PRO A 333 -12.70 -12.65 -1.79
N ARG A 334 -11.37 -12.60 -1.69
CA ARG A 334 -10.66 -12.28 -0.44
C ARG A 334 -11.05 -10.92 0.16
N ALA A 335 -11.15 -9.88 -0.66
CA ALA A 335 -11.61 -8.56 -0.22
C ALA A 335 -13.08 -8.55 0.26
N ALA A 336 -13.92 -9.49 -0.22
CA ALA A 336 -15.29 -9.65 0.28
C ALA A 336 -15.31 -10.14 1.74
N ALA A 337 -14.33 -10.95 2.14
CA ALA A 337 -14.19 -11.42 3.51
C ALA A 337 -13.88 -10.26 4.48
N MET A 338 -12.94 -9.38 4.12
CA MET A 338 -12.71 -8.14 4.89
C MET A 338 -13.98 -7.29 4.94
N ALA A 339 -14.67 -7.14 3.80
CA ALA A 339 -15.85 -6.31 3.70
C ALA A 339 -16.96 -6.75 4.68
N GLU A 340 -17.25 -8.05 4.79
CA GLU A 340 -18.23 -8.56 5.76
C GLU A 340 -17.76 -8.34 7.21
N ALA A 341 -16.48 -8.62 7.49
CA ALA A 341 -15.89 -8.48 8.81
C ALA A 341 -15.95 -7.02 9.33
N LEU A 342 -15.71 -6.04 8.45
CA LEU A 342 -15.75 -4.62 8.81
C LEU A 342 -17.14 -3.99 8.72
N TRP A 343 -18.06 -4.57 7.94
CA TRP A 343 -19.44 -4.08 7.83
C TRP A 343 -20.34 -4.57 8.97
N SER A 344 -20.22 -5.86 9.34
CA SER A 344 -21.15 -6.51 10.27
C SER A 344 -20.46 -7.35 11.35
N GLY A 345 -19.13 -7.28 11.45
CA GLY A 345 -18.35 -8.11 12.35
C GLY A 345 -18.13 -9.54 11.83
N ASN A 346 -17.18 -10.23 12.44
CA ASN A 346 -16.89 -11.64 12.19
C ASN A 346 -17.37 -12.55 13.34
N ARG A 347 -18.28 -12.05 14.18
CA ARG A 347 -18.86 -12.76 15.33
C ARG A 347 -20.37 -12.90 15.21
N ASP A 348 -20.92 -13.95 15.80
CA ASP A 348 -22.36 -14.17 15.95
C ASP A 348 -22.93 -13.40 17.16
N GLU A 349 -24.24 -13.55 17.40
CA GLU A 349 -24.96 -12.91 18.53
C GLU A 349 -24.44 -13.33 19.91
N THR A 350 -23.71 -14.45 19.98
CA THR A 350 -23.08 -14.96 21.22
C THR A 350 -21.63 -14.51 21.37
N GLY A 351 -21.10 -13.75 20.41
CA GLY A 351 -19.72 -13.27 20.38
C GLY A 351 -18.70 -14.29 19.87
N LYS A 352 -19.13 -15.45 19.36
CA LYS A 352 -18.23 -16.47 18.79
C LYS A 352 -17.89 -16.14 17.34
N LYS A 353 -16.68 -16.48 16.90
CA LYS A 353 -16.27 -16.30 15.49
C LYS A 353 -17.14 -17.19 14.59
N ARG A 354 -17.69 -16.60 13.52
CA ARG A 354 -18.62 -17.27 12.60
C ARG A 354 -18.01 -17.58 11.23
N TYR A 355 -16.71 -17.88 11.18
CA TYR A 355 -16.01 -18.21 9.93
C TYR A 355 -16.60 -19.46 9.26
N ALA A 356 -17.08 -20.43 10.03
CA ALA A 356 -17.69 -21.65 9.49
C ALA A 356 -18.91 -21.31 8.62
N GLU A 357 -19.82 -20.49 9.14
CA GLU A 357 -20.99 -20.01 8.39
C GLU A 357 -20.61 -19.09 7.22
N ALA A 358 -19.53 -18.31 7.38
CA ALA A 358 -19.03 -17.42 6.32
C ALA A 358 -18.54 -18.20 5.10
N THR A 359 -18.10 -19.46 5.25
CA THR A 359 -17.63 -20.30 4.14
C THR A 359 -18.73 -20.50 3.09
N ASP A 360 -19.94 -20.88 3.54
CA ASP A 360 -21.07 -21.13 2.64
C ASP A 360 -21.55 -19.84 1.96
N ARG A 361 -21.64 -18.74 2.73
CA ARG A 361 -21.97 -17.42 2.19
C ARG A 361 -20.97 -16.96 1.14
N LEU A 362 -19.68 -17.10 1.41
CA LEU A 362 -18.62 -16.66 0.51
C LEU A 362 -18.57 -17.50 -0.76
N ASN A 363 -18.81 -18.82 -0.67
CA ASN A 363 -18.94 -19.69 -1.84
C ASN A 363 -20.08 -19.25 -2.75
N GLU A 364 -21.29 -19.04 -2.22
CA GLU A 364 -22.42 -18.53 -3.01
C GLU A 364 -22.10 -17.16 -3.60
N TRP A 365 -21.58 -16.26 -2.77
CA TRP A 365 -21.28 -14.90 -3.18
C TRP A 365 -20.25 -14.85 -4.30
N ARG A 366 -19.20 -15.67 -4.23
CA ARG A 366 -18.21 -15.83 -5.30
C ARG A 366 -18.86 -16.24 -6.61
N HIS A 367 -19.81 -17.18 -6.61
CA HIS A 367 -20.54 -17.55 -7.83
C HIS A 367 -21.34 -16.37 -8.38
N ARG A 368 -22.01 -15.61 -7.52
CA ARG A 368 -22.74 -14.39 -7.91
C ARG A 368 -21.81 -13.31 -8.49
N MET A 369 -20.60 -13.17 -7.94
CA MET A 369 -19.58 -12.25 -8.48
C MET A 369 -19.15 -12.66 -9.89
N VAL A 370 -18.91 -13.96 -10.13
CA VAL A 370 -18.58 -14.50 -11.45
C VAL A 370 -19.71 -14.28 -12.45
N GLN A 371 -20.96 -14.55 -12.06
CA GLN A 371 -22.14 -14.25 -12.90
C GLN A 371 -22.27 -12.77 -13.25
N ARG A 372 -21.75 -11.87 -12.42
CA ARG A 372 -21.69 -10.41 -12.66
C ARG A 372 -20.44 -9.96 -13.43
N GLY A 373 -19.66 -10.90 -13.95
CA GLY A 373 -18.46 -10.63 -14.76
C GLY A 373 -17.22 -10.24 -13.95
N ILE A 374 -17.18 -10.52 -12.65
CA ILE A 374 -15.97 -10.39 -11.84
C ILE A 374 -15.24 -11.74 -11.83
N ARG A 375 -13.98 -11.78 -12.24
CA ARG A 375 -13.21 -13.03 -12.34
C ARG A 375 -12.66 -13.47 -10.98
N ALA A 376 -13.55 -13.71 -10.02
CA ALA A 376 -13.21 -14.09 -8.66
C ALA A 376 -12.67 -15.53 -8.56
N GLU A 377 -11.59 -15.72 -7.82
CA GLU A 377 -10.95 -17.01 -7.60
C GLU A 377 -11.90 -18.00 -6.87
N PRO A 378 -11.88 -19.30 -7.20
CA PRO A 378 -12.56 -20.29 -6.40
C PRO A 378 -11.86 -20.47 -5.05
N ILE A 379 -12.62 -20.66 -3.97
CA ILE A 379 -12.05 -20.87 -2.62
C ILE A 379 -12.04 -22.34 -2.18
N GLN A 380 -12.84 -23.19 -2.84
CA GLN A 380 -12.93 -24.63 -2.59
C GLN A 380 -13.26 -25.38 -3.89
N PRO A 381 -12.98 -26.69 -3.97
CA PRO A 381 -13.55 -27.56 -5.00
C PRO A 381 -15.08 -27.44 -5.05
N LEU A 382 -15.68 -27.51 -6.25
CA LEU A 382 -17.13 -27.45 -6.41
C LEU A 382 -17.86 -28.53 -5.59
N TRP A 383 -17.22 -29.68 -5.38
CA TRP A 383 -17.76 -30.75 -4.54
C TRP A 383 -18.08 -30.27 -3.11
N CYS A 384 -17.25 -29.42 -2.50
CA CYS A 384 -17.48 -28.86 -1.17
C CYS A 384 -18.73 -28.00 -1.12
N VAL A 385 -18.97 -27.22 -2.17
CA VAL A 385 -20.16 -26.36 -2.30
C VAL A 385 -21.43 -27.20 -2.44
N LEU A 386 -21.34 -28.36 -3.11
CA LEU A 386 -22.45 -29.30 -3.27
C LEU A 386 -22.67 -30.21 -2.05
N HIS A 387 -21.69 -30.30 -1.14
CA HIS A 387 -21.75 -31.12 0.07
C HIS A 387 -21.31 -30.30 1.30
N PRO A 388 -22.13 -29.33 1.76
CA PRO A 388 -21.77 -28.46 2.87
C PRO A 388 -21.31 -29.23 4.11
N GLY A 389 -20.25 -28.75 4.75
CA GLY A 389 -19.66 -29.37 5.94
C GLY A 389 -18.67 -30.51 5.68
N MET A 390 -18.71 -31.16 4.51
CA MET A 390 -17.83 -32.31 4.21
C MET A 390 -16.37 -31.94 3.93
N CYS A 391 -16.08 -30.65 3.74
CA CYS A 391 -14.73 -30.11 3.56
C CYS A 391 -14.24 -29.33 4.79
N ASN A 392 -14.96 -29.41 5.91
CA ASN A 392 -14.54 -28.76 7.15
C ASN A 392 -13.38 -29.53 7.77
N LEU A 393 -12.33 -28.79 8.16
CA LEU A 393 -11.30 -29.33 9.03
C LEU A 393 -11.77 -29.16 10.48
N VAL A 394 -11.79 -30.24 11.24
CA VAL A 394 -12.01 -30.22 12.69
C VAL A 394 -10.65 -30.43 13.34
N GLN A 395 -10.17 -29.42 14.08
CA GLN A 395 -8.96 -29.48 14.88
C GLN A 395 -9.31 -29.46 16.36
#